data_AF-A0A259KSJ6-F1
#
_entry.id   AF-A0A259KSJ6-F1
#
_cell.length_a   1.000
_cell.length_b   1.000
_cell.length_c   1.000
_cell.angle_alpha   90.00
_cell.angle_beta   90.00
_cell.angle_gamma   90.00
#
_symmetry.space_group_name_H-M   'P 1'
#
loop_
_entity.id
_entity.type
_entity.pdbx_description
1 polymer ?
#
loop_
_entity_poly.entity_id
_entity_poly.type
_entity_poly.pdbx_seq_one_letter_code
_entity_poly.pdbx_strand_id
1 'polypeptide(L)'
;MTAQPAFVRTILAHGAVTRTSAARTAGACVVAAGLLAVVAVPLVPAHAETCLEQIVALQKRVDAVQGKPAAPRPEPQSVGAQLDQQPTPGSVAAASGSLPQPVGPAAALNAAENFQAAGNEAACLKAVGEARDMLEGR
;
A
#
# COMPACT_ATOMS: atom_id res chain seq x y z
N MET A 1 -30.80 0.99 21.54
CA MET A 1 -31.01 -0.47 21.45
C MET A 1 -31.98 -0.73 20.31
N THR A 2 -31.48 -1.08 19.11
CA THR A 2 -32.16 -1.73 17.96
C THR A 2 -31.06 -1.87 16.89
N ALA A 3 -30.55 -3.08 16.65
CA ALA A 3 -30.96 -4.04 15.61
C ALA A 3 -30.11 -3.92 14.32
N GLN A 4 -29.59 -5.06 13.86
CA GLN A 4 -28.65 -5.28 12.75
C GLN A 4 -29.19 -4.83 11.38
N PRO A 5 -28.36 -4.85 10.32
CA PRO A 5 -28.57 -5.97 9.39
C PRO A 5 -27.29 -6.66 8.89
N ALA A 6 -27.41 -7.98 8.84
CA ALA A 6 -26.56 -8.91 8.13
C ALA A 6 -26.54 -8.63 6.62
N PHE A 7 -25.35 -8.71 6.02
CA PHE A 7 -25.19 -9.00 4.59
C PHE A 7 -24.25 -10.18 4.43
N VAL A 8 -24.81 -11.36 4.67
CA VAL A 8 -24.26 -12.64 4.23
C VAL A 8 -24.54 -12.73 2.72
N ARG A 9 -23.52 -12.46 1.90
CA ARG A 9 -23.58 -12.83 0.47
C ARG A 9 -23.11 -14.27 0.33
N THR A 10 -24.04 -15.18 0.57
CA THR A 10 -23.97 -16.58 0.16
C THR A 10 -23.96 -16.61 -1.36
N ILE A 11 -22.81 -16.86 -1.99
CA ILE A 11 -22.76 -17.29 -3.39
C ILE A 11 -22.81 -18.82 -3.39
N LEU A 12 -24.04 -19.34 -3.32
CA LEU A 12 -24.37 -20.71 -3.75
C LEU A 12 -24.56 -20.66 -5.27
N ALA A 13 -23.52 -21.01 -6.02
CA ALA A 13 -23.67 -21.33 -7.43
C ALA A 13 -23.93 -22.84 -7.55
N HIS A 14 -25.19 -23.17 -7.81
CA HIS A 14 -25.62 -24.46 -8.30
C HIS A 14 -25.06 -24.72 -9.70
N GLY A 15 -24.72 -25.98 -9.98
CA GLY A 15 -24.89 -26.56 -11.31
C GLY A 15 -23.62 -27.15 -11.92
N ALA A 16 -23.44 -28.47 -11.73
CA ALA A 16 -23.52 -29.42 -12.85
C ALA A 16 -23.23 -30.83 -12.32
N VAL A 17 -24.30 -31.55 -12.03
CA VAL A 17 -24.31 -33.01 -11.97
C VAL A 17 -23.88 -33.52 -13.34
N THR A 18 -22.71 -34.17 -13.42
CA THR A 18 -22.39 -35.08 -14.52
C THR A 18 -22.32 -36.51 -13.98
N ARG A 19 -22.88 -37.39 -14.79
CA ARG A 19 -23.36 -38.72 -14.43
C ARG A 19 -22.24 -39.65 -13.98
N THR A 20 -22.60 -40.43 -12.97
CA THR A 20 -22.16 -41.80 -12.72
C THR A 20 -21.76 -42.56 -14.00
N SER A 21 -20.53 -43.07 -14.01
CA SER A 21 -20.15 -44.24 -14.79
C SER A 21 -19.36 -45.16 -13.86
N ALA A 22 -20.10 -46.01 -13.14
CA ALA A 22 -19.53 -47.13 -12.42
C ALA A 22 -19.13 -48.20 -13.45
N ALA A 23 -17.86 -48.24 -13.84
CA ALA A 23 -17.27 -49.40 -14.47
C ALA A 23 -16.54 -50.20 -13.38
N ARG A 24 -17.13 -51.35 -13.05
CA ARG A 24 -16.57 -52.36 -12.16
C ARG A 24 -15.29 -52.93 -12.77
N THR A 25 -14.23 -53.08 -11.98
CA THR A 25 -13.63 -54.36 -11.56
C THR A 25 -12.12 -54.25 -11.27
N ALA A 26 -11.76 -54.88 -10.15
CA ALA A 26 -10.51 -55.59 -9.87
C ALA A 26 -9.20 -54.79 -9.77
N GLY A 27 -8.65 -54.77 -8.55
CA GLY A 27 -7.24 -54.44 -8.32
C GLY A 27 -6.98 -53.97 -6.90
N ALA A 28 -7.16 -54.85 -5.91
CA ALA A 28 -6.76 -54.58 -4.54
C ALA A 28 -5.23 -54.49 -4.45
N CYS A 29 -4.67 -53.29 -4.52
CA CYS A 29 -3.32 -53.00 -4.05
C CYS A 29 -3.39 -52.60 -2.58
N VAL A 30 -3.18 -53.58 -1.70
CA VAL A 30 -2.87 -53.33 -0.29
C VAL A 30 -1.43 -52.83 -0.24
N VAL A 31 -1.23 -51.52 -0.09
CA VAL A 31 0.06 -50.95 0.33
C VAL A 31 -0.19 -49.96 1.46
N ALA A 32 0.16 -50.42 2.66
CA ALA A 32 0.52 -49.72 3.88
C ALA A 32 0.16 -48.22 3.99
N ALA A 33 -0.80 -47.93 4.88
CA ALA A 33 -1.06 -46.61 5.41
C ALA A 33 0.15 -46.09 6.21
N GLY A 34 0.98 -45.26 5.58
CA GLY A 34 1.95 -44.40 6.27
C GLY A 34 1.29 -43.07 6.64
N LEU A 35 1.32 -42.71 7.92
CA LEU A 35 0.80 -41.45 8.46
C LEU A 35 1.35 -40.22 7.73
N LEU A 36 0.51 -39.54 6.96
CA LEU A 36 0.70 -38.14 6.57
C LEU A 36 -0.13 -37.27 7.51
N ALA A 37 0.42 -36.96 8.69
CA ALA A 37 -0.11 -35.91 9.53
C ALA A 37 0.12 -34.56 8.83
N VAL A 38 -0.86 -34.13 8.04
CA VAL A 38 -0.91 -32.77 7.48
C VAL A 38 -1.09 -31.82 8.65
N VAL A 39 0.01 -31.25 9.14
CA VAL A 39 -0.02 -30.13 10.07
C VAL A 39 -0.59 -28.94 9.30
N ALA A 40 -1.89 -28.70 9.46
CA ALA A 40 -2.54 -27.48 9.00
C ALA A 40 -2.00 -26.34 9.87
N VAL A 41 -0.93 -25.69 9.41
CA VAL A 41 -0.50 -24.41 9.97
C VAL A 41 -1.62 -23.42 9.63
N PRO A 42 -2.33 -22.83 10.61
CA PRO A 42 -3.21 -21.72 10.30
C PRO A 42 -2.31 -20.61 9.75
N LEU A 43 -2.45 -20.29 8.46
CA LEU A 43 -1.89 -19.07 7.91
C LEU A 43 -2.60 -17.91 8.62
N VAL A 44 -2.01 -17.44 9.71
CA VAL A 44 -2.37 -16.15 10.29
C VAL A 44 -2.13 -15.14 9.16
N PRO A 45 -3.14 -14.36 8.75
CA PRO A 45 -2.91 -13.32 7.77
C PRO A 45 -1.86 -12.38 8.36
N ALA A 46 -0.65 -12.40 7.80
CA ALA A 46 0.30 -11.35 8.06
C ALA A 46 -0.34 -10.08 7.50
N HIS A 47 -0.79 -9.18 8.38
CA HIS A 47 -1.22 -7.86 7.99
C HIS A 47 0.02 -7.11 7.50
N ALA A 48 0.35 -7.30 6.22
CA ALA A 48 1.34 -6.49 5.55
C ALA A 48 0.71 -5.11 5.36
N GLU A 49 1.17 -4.14 6.16
CA GLU A 49 0.81 -2.75 6.00
C GLU A 49 1.13 -2.31 4.57
N THR A 50 0.15 -1.70 3.89
CA THR A 50 0.36 -1.14 2.53
C THR A 50 1.41 -0.04 2.57
N CYS A 51 2.05 0.28 1.45
CA CYS A 51 3.02 1.36 1.44
C CYS A 51 2.42 2.70 1.93
N LEU A 52 1.16 2.99 1.57
CA LEU A 52 0.45 4.19 2.04
C LEU A 52 0.33 4.25 3.57
N GLU A 53 -0.05 3.15 4.22
CA GLU A 53 -0.13 3.10 5.68
C GLU A 53 1.23 3.38 6.33
N GLN A 54 2.30 2.84 5.74
CA GLN A 54 3.66 3.06 6.24
C GLN A 54 4.13 4.50 6.01
N ILE A 55 3.79 5.13 4.88
CA ILE A 55 4.07 6.55 4.63
C ILE A 55 3.41 7.41 5.71
N VAL A 56 2.12 7.21 5.95
CA VAL A 56 1.36 7.98 6.95
C VAL A 56 1.94 7.79 8.36
N ALA A 57 2.31 6.56 8.72
CA ALA A 57 2.94 6.27 10.00
C ALA A 57 4.34 6.92 10.14
N LEU A 58 5.07 7.11 9.04
CA LEU A 58 6.42 7.68 9.05
C LEU A 58 6.43 9.21 8.98
N GLN A 59 5.43 9.84 8.35
CA GLN A 59 5.34 11.29 8.13
C GLN A 59 5.62 12.09 9.39
N LYS A 60 4.91 11.78 10.49
CA LYS A 60 5.07 12.53 11.75
C LYS A 60 6.47 12.44 12.34
N ARG A 61 7.19 11.34 12.11
CA ARG A 61 8.56 11.16 12.59
C ARG A 61 9.54 11.98 11.75
N VAL A 62 9.34 11.99 10.44
CA VAL A 62 10.12 12.84 9.52
C VAL A 62 9.92 14.32 9.85
N ASP A 63 8.68 14.77 10.04
CA ASP A 63 8.35 16.16 10.40
C ASP A 63 9.00 16.59 11.71
N ALA A 64 9.06 15.68 12.70
CA ALA A 64 9.68 15.94 13.99
C ALA A 64 11.20 16.17 13.88
N VAL A 65 11.88 15.49 12.97
CA VAL A 65 13.35 15.58 12.80
C VAL A 65 13.76 16.71 11.88
N GLN A 66 13.00 16.99 10.81
CA GLN A 66 13.31 18.11 9.91
C GLN A 66 12.99 19.48 10.50
N GLY A 67 12.09 19.52 11.50
CA GLY A 67 11.52 20.76 11.98
C GLY A 67 10.55 21.37 10.96
N LYS A 68 9.71 22.29 11.41
CA LYS A 68 8.77 22.97 10.52
C LYS A 68 9.54 24.04 9.73
N PRO A 69 9.40 24.07 8.39
CA PRO A 69 9.89 25.20 7.61
C PRO A 69 9.33 26.51 8.17
N ALA A 70 10.14 27.57 8.15
CA ALA A 70 9.64 28.89 8.48
C ALA A 70 8.43 29.21 7.59
N ALA A 71 7.37 29.77 8.19
CA ALA A 71 6.21 30.18 7.42
C ALA A 71 6.67 31.16 6.32
N PRO A 72 6.27 30.93 5.04
CA PRO A 72 6.65 31.84 3.97
C PRO A 72 6.10 33.23 4.26
N ARG A 73 6.85 34.26 3.85
CA ARG A 73 6.35 35.64 3.94
C ARG A 73 5.13 35.80 3.02
N PRO A 74 4.10 36.55 3.44
CA PRO A 74 3.00 36.87 2.55
C PRO A 74 3.52 37.65 1.34
N GLU A 75 3.26 37.14 0.15
CA GLU A 75 3.56 37.80 -1.12
C GLU A 75 2.25 38.11 -1.86
N PRO A 76 2.22 39.15 -2.72
CA PRO A 76 1.06 39.44 -3.56
C PRO A 76 0.68 38.23 -4.43
N GLN A 77 -0.62 37.97 -4.56
CA GLN A 77 -1.12 36.91 -5.45
C GLN A 77 -0.83 37.26 -6.91
N SER A 78 -0.27 36.31 -7.66
CA SER A 78 -0.09 36.48 -9.11
C SER A 78 -1.45 36.59 -9.82
N VAL A 79 -1.50 37.25 -10.99
CA VAL A 79 -2.73 37.34 -11.80
C VAL A 79 -3.25 35.94 -12.16
N GLY A 80 -2.35 35.01 -12.49
CA GLY A 80 -2.73 33.63 -12.81
C GLY A 80 -3.43 32.89 -11.66
N ALA A 81 -3.06 33.18 -10.42
CA ALA A 81 -3.72 32.60 -9.24
C ALA A 81 -5.17 33.09 -9.03
N GLN A 82 -5.56 34.19 -9.68
CA GLN A 82 -6.89 34.80 -9.55
C GLN A 82 -7.89 34.34 -10.62
N LEU A 83 -7.45 33.56 -11.63
CA LEU A 83 -8.25 33.25 -12.81
C LEU A 83 -9.13 32.00 -12.66
N ASP A 84 -9.24 31.43 -11.46
CA ASP A 84 -9.95 30.16 -11.18
C ASP A 84 -9.54 29.00 -12.11
N GLN A 85 -8.34 29.09 -12.69
CA GLN A 85 -7.78 28.08 -13.58
C GLN A 85 -6.94 27.08 -12.78
N GLN A 86 -7.01 25.83 -13.21
CA GLN A 86 -6.12 24.82 -12.66
C GLN A 86 -4.66 25.18 -12.99
N PRO A 87 -3.74 25.05 -12.02
CA PRO A 87 -2.32 25.19 -12.28
C PRO A 87 -1.89 24.27 -13.43
N THR A 88 -1.28 24.86 -14.46
CA THR A 88 -0.63 24.06 -15.51
C THR A 88 0.71 23.53 -15.00
N PRO A 89 1.21 22.39 -15.52
CA PRO A 89 2.52 21.87 -15.12
C PRO A 89 3.66 22.91 -15.29
N GLY A 90 3.60 23.72 -16.35
CA GLY A 90 4.57 24.79 -16.59
C GLY A 90 4.51 25.89 -15.53
N SER A 91 3.32 26.31 -15.11
CA SER A 91 3.17 27.30 -14.03
C SER A 91 3.62 26.77 -12.67
N VAL A 92 3.40 25.47 -12.39
CA VAL A 92 3.91 24.84 -11.16
C VAL A 92 5.44 24.83 -11.16
N ALA A 93 6.06 24.39 -12.26
CA ALA A 93 7.51 24.37 -12.40
C ALA A 93 8.13 25.78 -12.25
N ALA A 94 7.50 26.81 -12.83
CA ALA A 94 7.94 28.19 -12.69
C ALA A 94 7.82 28.71 -11.25
N ALA A 95 6.76 28.34 -10.53
CA ALA A 95 6.54 28.70 -9.14
C ALA A 95 7.47 27.95 -8.16
N SER A 96 7.83 26.70 -8.47
CA SER A 96 8.78 25.92 -7.70
C SER A 96 10.21 26.47 -7.80
N GLY A 97 10.56 27.19 -8.87
CA GLY A 97 11.90 27.77 -9.04
C GLY A 97 13.03 26.74 -8.90
N SER A 98 14.23 27.20 -8.55
CA SER A 98 15.38 26.34 -8.21
C SER A 98 15.43 26.04 -6.71
N LEU A 99 14.38 25.41 -6.17
CA LEU A 99 14.41 24.95 -4.78
C LEU A 99 15.55 23.92 -4.62
N PRO A 100 16.31 23.97 -3.51
CA PRO A 100 17.25 22.93 -3.19
C PRO A 100 16.53 21.58 -3.17
N GLN A 101 17.15 20.55 -3.75
CA GLN A 101 16.59 19.21 -3.66
C GLN A 101 16.52 18.79 -2.19
N PRO A 102 15.40 18.21 -1.74
CA PRO A 102 15.28 17.73 -0.37
C PRO A 102 16.35 16.65 -0.14
N VAL A 103 16.89 16.61 1.07
CA VAL A 103 17.89 15.60 1.50
C VAL A 103 17.42 14.89 2.77
N GLY A 104 18.00 13.73 3.04
CA GLY A 104 17.72 12.94 4.23
C GLY A 104 16.34 12.28 4.23
N PRO A 105 15.74 12.02 5.41
CA PRO A 105 14.58 11.15 5.51
C PRO A 105 13.32 11.69 4.81
N ALA A 106 13.12 13.01 4.68
CA ALA A 106 11.98 13.50 3.89
C ALA A 106 12.19 13.39 2.38
N ALA A 107 13.44 13.38 1.90
CA ALA A 107 13.69 13.12 0.49
C ALA A 107 13.28 11.70 0.11
N ALA A 108 13.66 10.73 0.96
CA ALA A 108 13.26 9.33 0.81
C ALA A 108 11.74 9.16 0.99
N LEU A 109 11.12 9.86 1.95
CA LEU A 109 9.66 9.81 2.12
C LEU A 109 8.92 10.42 0.93
N ASN A 110 9.40 11.53 0.38
CA ASN A 110 8.83 12.12 -0.84
C ASN A 110 8.99 11.18 -2.06
N ALA A 111 10.12 10.47 -2.17
CA ALA A 111 10.28 9.44 -3.19
C ALA A 111 9.26 8.31 -3.01
N ALA A 112 8.98 7.87 -1.78
CA ALA A 112 7.93 6.89 -1.49
C ALA A 112 6.54 7.38 -1.92
N GLU A 113 6.17 8.62 -1.60
CA GLU A 113 4.92 9.24 -2.04
C GLU A 113 4.78 9.23 -3.58
N ASN A 114 5.87 9.55 -4.30
CA ASN A 114 5.89 9.51 -5.76
C ASN A 114 5.71 8.09 -6.32
N PHE A 115 6.35 7.09 -5.71
CA PHE A 115 6.17 5.68 -6.11
C PHE A 115 4.77 5.15 -5.79
N GLN A 116 4.19 5.55 -4.65
CA GLN A 116 2.80 5.27 -4.30
C GLN A 116 1.84 5.84 -5.35
N ALA A 117 2.04 7.10 -5.75
CA ALA A 117 1.23 7.75 -6.77
C ALA A 117 1.37 7.07 -8.15
N ALA A 118 2.54 6.52 -8.45
CA ALA A 118 2.80 5.75 -9.67
C ALA A 118 2.33 4.28 -9.60
N GLY A 119 1.84 3.80 -8.45
CA GLY A 119 1.44 2.41 -8.26
C GLY A 119 2.61 1.41 -8.19
N ASN A 120 3.84 1.89 -7.97
CA ASN A 120 5.03 1.05 -7.86
C ASN A 120 5.29 0.66 -6.39
N GLU A 121 4.59 -0.37 -5.92
CA GLU A 121 4.62 -0.80 -4.52
C GLU A 121 6.02 -1.19 -4.04
N ALA A 122 6.79 -1.92 -4.86
CA ALA A 122 8.12 -2.39 -4.48
C ALA A 122 9.11 -1.23 -4.28
N ALA A 123 9.10 -0.24 -5.19
CA ALA A 123 9.92 0.95 -5.06
C ALA A 123 9.46 1.84 -3.89
N CYS A 124 8.15 1.92 -3.67
CA CYS A 124 7.56 2.63 -2.54
C CYS A 124 8.06 2.07 -1.20
N LEU A 125 7.91 0.76 -0.98
CA LEU A 125 8.35 0.10 0.25
C LEU A 125 9.86 0.21 0.47
N LYS A 126 10.66 0.17 -0.61
CA LYS A 126 12.09 0.41 -0.54
C LYS A 126 12.40 1.81 -0.02
N ALA A 127 11.78 2.85 -0.59
CA ALA A 127 11.99 4.23 -0.19
C ALA A 127 11.51 4.51 1.25
N VAL A 128 10.40 3.89 1.69
CA VAL A 128 9.96 3.92 3.09
C VAL A 128 11.02 3.31 4.01
N GLY A 129 11.61 2.19 3.61
CA GLY A 129 12.71 1.54 4.33
C GLY A 129 13.92 2.47 4.49
N GLU A 130 14.36 3.09 3.38
CA GLU A 130 15.47 4.04 3.38
C GLU A 130 15.19 5.24 4.31
N ALA A 131 13.98 5.81 4.27
CA ALA A 131 13.59 6.91 5.16
C ALA A 131 13.65 6.49 6.64
N ARG A 132 13.20 5.27 6.96
CA ARG A 132 13.27 4.72 8.31
C ARG A 132 14.70 4.51 8.77
N ASP A 133 15.55 3.94 7.93
CA ASP A 133 16.96 3.69 8.26
C ASP A 133 17.69 5.00 8.58
N MET A 134 17.43 6.05 7.81
CA MET A 134 17.99 7.39 8.08
C MET A 134 17.52 7.99 9.41
N LEU A 135 16.25 7.77 9.79
CA LEU A 135 15.72 8.22 11.09
C LEU A 135 16.33 7.45 12.27
N GLU A 136 16.68 6.18 12.06
CA GLU A 136 17.26 5.30 13.06
C GLU A 136 18.80 5.36 13.10
N GLY A 137 19.43 6.04 12.12
CA GLY A 137 20.88 6.17 12.01
C GLY A 137 21.59 4.89 11.57
N ARG A 138 20.93 4.05 10.77
CA ARG A 138 21.50 2.82 10.19
C ARG A 138 22.16 3.04 8.84
#